data_AF-A0A381W0W3-F1
#
_entry.id   AF-A0A381W0W3-F1
#
_cell.length_a   1.000
_cell.length_b   1.000
_cell.length_c   1.000
_cell.angle_alpha   90.00
_cell.angle_beta   90.00
_cell.angle_gamma   90.00
#
_symmetry.space_group_name_H-M   'P 1'
#
loop_
_entity.id
_entity.type
_entity.pdbx_description
1 polymer ?
#
loop_
_entity_poly.entity_id
_entity_poly.type
_entity_poly.pdbx_seq_one_letter_code
_entity_poly.pdbx_strand_id
1 'polypeptide(L)'
;MYTRYNYHAILSLSFLLTFCGTETAQPISKIKSTEEDQTIIEVYNNEINNQIRREKFNLIIPYAMRKNNIDMWIHIMRDAISDLNVQKDNPTYENDLFGVEDLGSSSGVFVFTDRGGDRIERAVIGRRWGATQRQRTEDKSHLIEKLGVYDIIHDPIFVAEPLASPKTEYDFRFKGLKKFVEARDPKQIAVNFRDELGPWETTRMVRDGISYTDYRILVKELGEKYASRLVSSEYVIMDYCISPVPSEVELLKKMRKDELKLVKKSFAEIKPGITRTDELGETGDY
;
A
#
# COMPACT_ATOMS: atom_id res chain seq x y z
N MET A 1 -21.15 16.66 8.10
CA MET A 1 -20.25 16.67 6.92
C MET A 1 -18.83 16.82 7.45
N TYR A 2 -18.24 15.70 7.88
CA TYR A 2 -16.97 15.67 8.62
C TYR A 2 -15.80 15.43 7.67
N THR A 3 -14.80 16.30 7.73
CA THR A 3 -13.50 16.16 7.09
C THR A 3 -12.52 15.57 8.10
N ARG A 4 -12.10 14.32 7.89
CA ARG A 4 -10.94 13.71 8.55
C ARG A 4 -9.70 13.99 7.68
N TYR A 5 -8.61 14.39 8.33
CA TYR A 5 -7.34 14.72 7.69
C TYR A 5 -6.62 13.47 7.18
N ASN A 6 -6.07 13.57 5.97
CA ASN A 6 -5.33 12.52 5.26
C ASN A 6 -3.89 12.44 5.75
N TYR A 7 -3.62 11.57 6.72
CA TYR A 7 -2.27 11.02 6.93
C TYR A 7 -2.15 9.70 6.17
N HIS A 8 -1.96 9.75 4.85
CA HIS A 8 -1.49 8.61 4.06
C HIS A 8 0.04 8.69 3.91
N ALA A 9 0.74 8.74 5.04
CA ALA A 9 2.12 8.30 5.11
C ALA A 9 2.10 6.77 5.20
N ILE A 10 3.18 6.09 4.84
CA ILE A 10 3.39 4.65 5.07
C ILE A 10 3.42 4.39 6.59
N LEU A 11 2.39 4.72 7.38
CA LEU A 11 2.23 4.47 8.82
C LEU A 11 0.81 4.85 9.26
N SER A 12 -0.19 4.03 8.94
CA SER A 12 -1.44 3.99 9.72
C SER A 12 -1.21 3.12 10.96
N LEU A 13 -0.44 3.64 11.93
CA LEU A 13 -0.35 3.02 13.26
C LEU A 13 -1.66 3.32 14.01
N SER A 14 -2.68 2.53 13.74
CA SER A 14 -3.93 2.53 14.51
C SER A 14 -3.74 1.62 15.72
N PHE A 15 -3.54 2.19 16.92
CA PHE A 15 -3.85 1.67 18.27
C PHE A 15 -3.21 2.67 19.26
N LEU A 16 -3.89 3.33 20.21
CA LEU A 16 -4.91 2.90 21.17
C LEU A 16 -5.73 4.12 21.62
N LEU A 17 -7.04 4.13 21.37
CA LEU A 17 -8.04 4.66 22.31
C LEU A 17 -9.39 3.98 21.99
N THR A 18 -9.61 2.81 22.58
CA THR A 18 -10.95 2.28 22.80
C THR A 18 -11.64 3.17 23.82
N PHE A 19 -12.56 4.03 23.40
CA PHE A 19 -13.62 4.52 24.28
C PHE A 19 -14.97 4.57 23.56
N CYS A 20 -15.95 4.01 24.26
CA CYS A 20 -17.35 3.84 23.93
C CYS A 20 -18.01 5.17 23.52
N GLY A 21 -18.89 5.14 22.51
CA GLY A 21 -19.50 6.33 21.92
C GLY A 21 -20.57 7.03 22.75
N THR A 22 -20.98 8.21 22.31
CA THR A 22 -22.37 8.64 22.02
C THR A 22 -22.34 9.98 21.29
N GLU A 23 -23.24 10.15 20.32
CA GLU A 23 -23.44 11.36 19.53
C GLU A 23 -23.87 12.56 20.38
N THR A 24 -23.20 13.70 20.23
CA THR A 24 -23.84 15.04 20.16
C THR A 24 -22.81 16.05 19.66
N ALA A 25 -23.03 16.64 18.49
CA ALA A 25 -22.17 17.66 17.89
C ALA A 25 -22.87 19.02 17.86
N GLN A 26 -22.19 20.08 18.33
CA GLN A 26 -22.45 21.47 17.95
C GLN A 26 -21.13 22.20 17.66
N PRO A 27 -21.12 23.24 16.79
CA PRO A 27 -19.97 23.55 15.95
C PRO A 27 -19.31 24.88 16.31
N ILE A 28 -18.00 24.94 16.60
CA ILE A 28 -17.27 26.22 16.65
C ILE A 28 -15.83 26.14 16.09
N SER A 29 -15.54 27.18 15.29
CA SER A 29 -14.28 27.77 14.79
C SER A 29 -13.35 26.99 13.86
N LYS A 30 -13.41 27.39 12.58
CA LYS A 30 -12.48 27.06 11.49
C LYS A 30 -11.12 27.73 11.70
N ILE A 31 -10.04 26.96 11.76
CA ILE A 31 -8.74 27.36 11.24
C ILE A 31 -8.68 26.83 9.81
N LYS A 32 -8.65 27.72 8.81
CA LYS A 32 -8.45 27.34 7.40
C LYS A 32 -6.94 27.20 7.16
N SER A 33 -6.43 25.98 7.01
CA SER A 33 -5.17 25.75 6.31
C SER A 33 -5.31 26.27 4.87
N THR A 34 -4.31 26.97 4.33
CA THR A 34 -4.36 27.47 2.95
C THR A 34 -4.18 26.30 1.96
N GLU A 35 -4.66 26.45 0.72
CA GLU A 35 -4.42 25.45 -0.34
C GLU A 35 -2.92 25.26 -0.62
N GLU A 36 -2.12 26.31 -0.42
CA GLU A 36 -0.66 26.28 -0.54
C GLU A 36 -0.02 25.42 0.57
N ASP A 37 -0.45 25.56 1.84
CA ASP A 37 0.04 24.74 2.95
C ASP A 37 -0.27 23.25 2.74
N GLN A 38 -1.47 22.93 2.24
CA GLN A 38 -1.87 21.56 1.94
C GLN A 38 -1.02 20.96 0.82
N THR A 39 -0.72 21.75 -0.22
CA THR A 39 0.11 21.33 -1.35
C THR A 39 1.55 21.06 -0.92
N ILE A 40 2.12 21.92 -0.07
CA ILE A 40 3.49 21.75 0.46
C ILE A 40 3.59 20.48 1.32
N ILE A 41 2.61 20.23 2.18
CA ILE A 41 2.56 19.02 3.03
C ILE A 41 2.44 17.76 2.16
N GLU A 42 1.60 17.77 1.12
CA GLU A 42 1.43 16.65 0.20
C GLU A 42 2.73 16.34 -0.55
N VAL A 43 3.43 17.35 -1.08
CA VAL A 43 4.71 17.19 -1.76
C VAL A 43 5.77 16.61 -0.82
N TYR A 44 5.91 17.17 0.38
CA TYR A 44 6.87 16.69 1.39
C TYR A 44 6.61 15.23 1.79
N ASN A 45 5.34 14.87 2.03
CA ASN A 45 4.96 13.50 2.36
C ASN A 45 5.26 12.54 1.21
N ASN A 46 5.01 12.95 -0.03
CA ASN A 46 5.33 12.15 -1.21
C ASN A 46 6.83 11.92 -1.38
N GLU A 47 7.66 12.95 -1.14
CA GLU A 47 9.12 12.82 -1.21
C GLU A 47 9.68 11.85 -0.18
N ILE A 48 9.24 11.97 1.08
CA ILE A 48 9.64 11.06 2.16
C ILE A 48 9.16 9.63 1.89
N ASN A 49 7.91 9.45 1.49
CA ASN A 49 7.38 8.12 1.15
C ASN A 49 8.20 7.48 0.02
N ASN A 50 8.56 8.26 -1.00
CA ASN A 50 9.39 7.78 -2.10
C ASN A 50 10.82 7.44 -1.65
N GLN A 51 11.38 8.19 -0.70
CA GLN A 51 12.67 7.87 -0.09
C GLN A 51 12.61 6.56 0.70
N ILE A 52 11.62 6.41 1.60
CA ILE A 52 11.40 5.19 2.38
C ILE A 52 11.25 3.99 1.45
N ARG A 53 10.45 4.12 0.39
CA ARG A 53 10.26 3.05 -0.61
C ARG A 53 11.56 2.64 -1.27
N ARG A 54 12.38 3.61 -1.72
CA ARG A 54 13.70 3.32 -2.30
C ARG A 54 14.60 2.58 -1.32
N GLU A 55 14.67 3.03 -0.07
CA GLU A 55 15.47 2.39 0.96
C GLU A 55 14.96 0.98 1.27
N LYS A 56 13.65 0.78 1.42
CA LYS A 56 13.03 -0.55 1.62
C LYS A 56 13.37 -1.49 0.48
N PHE A 57 13.26 -1.03 -0.76
CA PHE A 57 13.55 -1.84 -1.93
C PHE A 57 15.05 -2.20 -2.04
N ASN A 58 15.93 -1.32 -1.58
CA ASN A 58 17.39 -1.51 -1.63
C ASN A 58 17.93 -2.34 -0.47
N LEU A 59 17.34 -2.22 0.73
CA LEU A 59 17.88 -2.81 1.96
C LEU A 59 17.06 -3.99 2.44
N ILE A 60 15.73 -3.85 2.41
CA ILE A 60 14.83 -4.79 3.08
C ILE A 60 14.36 -5.90 2.14
N ILE A 61 13.97 -5.58 0.90
CA ILE A 61 13.55 -6.62 -0.07
C ILE A 61 14.65 -7.67 -0.30
N PRO A 62 15.93 -7.32 -0.54
CA PRO A 62 16.98 -8.33 -0.70
C PRO A 62 17.14 -9.20 0.54
N TYR A 63 17.12 -8.59 1.72
CA TYR A 63 17.21 -9.32 2.99
C TYR A 63 16.03 -10.28 3.18
N ALA A 64 14.79 -9.79 3.03
CA ALA A 64 13.56 -10.56 3.24
C ALA A 64 13.45 -11.73 2.26
N MET A 65 13.77 -11.51 0.97
CA MET A 65 13.73 -12.59 -0.03
C MET A 65 14.79 -13.66 0.26
N ARG A 66 16.05 -13.26 0.51
CA ARG A 66 17.17 -14.19 0.73
C ARG A 66 17.02 -14.98 2.02
N LYS A 67 16.61 -14.32 3.11
CA LYS A 67 16.37 -14.97 4.40
C LYS A 67 15.33 -16.08 4.27
N ASN A 68 14.32 -15.88 3.42
CA ASN A 68 13.23 -16.83 3.20
C ASN A 68 13.45 -17.75 1.97
N ASN A 69 14.65 -17.77 1.38
CA ASN A 69 15.01 -18.58 0.20
C ASN A 69 14.12 -18.36 -1.04
N ILE A 70 13.61 -17.15 -1.23
CA ILE A 70 12.73 -16.79 -2.34
C ILE A 70 13.54 -16.21 -3.50
N ASP A 71 13.50 -16.88 -4.65
CA ASP A 71 14.14 -16.39 -5.88
C ASP A 71 13.31 -15.32 -6.58
N MET A 72 11.98 -15.42 -6.48
CA MET A 72 11.06 -14.48 -7.09
C MET A 72 9.87 -14.22 -6.18
N TRP A 73 9.50 -12.96 -5.99
CA TRP A 73 8.29 -12.56 -5.28
C TRP A 73 7.34 -11.85 -6.26
N ILE A 74 6.13 -12.39 -6.41
CA ILE A 74 5.07 -11.86 -7.25
C ILE A 74 3.95 -11.36 -6.34
N HIS A 75 3.79 -10.04 -6.24
CA HIS A 75 2.73 -9.41 -5.46
C HIS A 75 1.64 -8.88 -6.40
N ILE A 76 0.41 -9.34 -6.21
CA ILE A 76 -0.68 -9.12 -7.15
C ILE A 76 -1.66 -8.12 -6.55
N MET A 77 -1.72 -6.94 -7.15
CA MET A 77 -2.63 -5.86 -6.76
C MET A 77 -3.76 -5.71 -7.79
N ARG A 78 -5.01 -5.76 -7.32
CA ARG A 78 -6.18 -5.79 -8.18
C ARG A 78 -6.77 -4.41 -8.42
N ASP A 79 -6.77 -3.50 -7.45
CA ASP A 79 -7.60 -2.30 -7.54
C ASP A 79 -6.90 -1.13 -8.20
N ALA A 80 -7.47 -0.49 -9.22
CA ALA A 80 -7.14 0.94 -9.40
C ALA A 80 -7.88 1.68 -8.27
N ILE A 81 -7.21 2.50 -7.45
CA ILE A 81 -7.91 3.33 -6.46
C ILE A 81 -9.02 4.10 -7.19
N SER A 82 -10.21 3.95 -6.61
CA SER A 82 -11.49 4.61 -6.83
C SER A 82 -11.47 5.95 -7.60
N ASP A 83 -11.96 5.95 -8.84
CA ASP A 83 -12.72 7.10 -9.37
C ASP A 83 -14.23 6.96 -9.12
N LEU A 84 -14.67 5.83 -8.55
CA LEU A 84 -15.96 5.77 -7.90
C LEU A 84 -15.87 6.67 -6.67
N ASN A 85 -16.80 7.61 -6.56
CA ASN A 85 -17.25 8.16 -5.29
C ASN A 85 -17.80 7.01 -4.43
N VAL A 86 -16.95 6.04 -4.07
CA VAL A 86 -17.19 5.05 -3.04
C VAL A 86 -17.40 5.90 -1.81
N GLN A 87 -18.68 6.03 -1.46
CA GLN A 87 -19.25 6.72 -0.33
C GLN A 87 -18.16 7.15 0.66
N LYS A 88 -17.83 8.45 0.67
CA LYS A 88 -17.02 9.08 1.73
C LYS A 88 -17.59 8.80 3.14
N ASP A 89 -18.81 8.30 3.16
CA ASP A 89 -19.73 7.98 4.22
C ASP A 89 -19.80 6.48 4.55
N ASN A 90 -19.13 5.59 3.81
CA ASN A 90 -19.09 4.15 4.13
C ASN A 90 -17.67 3.56 3.94
N PRO A 91 -16.85 3.48 5.02
CA PRO A 91 -15.43 3.11 4.95
C PRO A 91 -15.17 1.61 4.78
N THR A 92 -16.18 0.83 4.38
CA THR A 92 -16.13 -0.64 4.31
C THR A 92 -15.57 -1.21 3.01
N TYR A 93 -15.09 -0.38 2.08
CA TYR A 93 -14.24 -0.86 0.98
C TYR A 93 -12.79 -0.98 1.45
N GLU A 94 -12.60 -2.12 2.08
CA GLU A 94 -11.42 -2.72 2.70
C GLU A 94 -10.28 -3.01 1.71
N ASN A 95 -9.70 -1.97 1.10
CA ASN A 95 -8.61 -2.15 0.14
C ASN A 95 -7.29 -2.53 0.84
N ASP A 96 -6.53 -3.43 0.22
CA ASP A 96 -5.13 -3.68 0.58
C ASP A 96 -4.31 -2.43 0.26
N LEU A 97 -3.99 -1.63 1.28
CA LEU A 97 -3.24 -0.39 1.13
C LEU A 97 -1.76 -0.63 0.82
N PHE A 98 -1.27 -1.87 0.97
CA PHE A 98 0.13 -2.22 0.76
C PHE A 98 0.62 -1.84 -0.64
N GLY A 99 -0.14 -2.17 -1.69
CA GLY A 99 0.29 -1.83 -3.05
C GLY A 99 0.53 -0.33 -3.26
N VAL A 100 -0.28 0.52 -2.64
CA VAL A 100 -0.19 1.98 -2.81
C VAL A 100 0.92 2.55 -1.94
N GLU A 101 0.86 2.24 -0.65
CA GLU A 101 1.78 2.78 0.34
C GLU A 101 3.19 2.25 0.11
N ASP A 102 3.34 0.96 -0.13
CA ASP A 102 4.66 0.32 -0.22
C ASP A 102 5.12 0.11 -1.66
N LEU A 103 4.25 -0.34 -2.56
CA LEU A 103 4.65 -0.64 -3.95
C LEU A 103 4.45 0.54 -4.92
N GLY A 104 3.73 1.58 -4.50
CA GLY A 104 3.51 2.79 -5.28
C GLY A 104 2.40 2.72 -6.34
N SER A 105 1.60 1.65 -6.38
CA SER A 105 0.35 1.60 -7.14
C SER A 105 -0.61 0.57 -6.55
N SER A 106 -1.90 0.89 -6.57
CA SER A 106 -2.96 -0.02 -6.15
C SER A 106 -3.22 -1.14 -7.14
N SER A 107 -2.71 -1.03 -8.38
CA SER A 107 -2.93 -1.99 -9.46
C SER A 107 -1.62 -2.42 -10.12
N GLY A 108 -1.47 -3.73 -10.35
CA GLY A 108 -0.35 -4.31 -11.07
C GLY A 108 0.09 -5.66 -10.54
N VAL A 109 0.91 -6.35 -11.34
CA VAL A 109 1.67 -7.52 -10.94
C VAL A 109 3.10 -7.06 -10.70
N PHE A 110 3.44 -6.86 -9.43
CA PHE A 110 4.77 -6.45 -9.01
C PHE A 110 5.65 -7.69 -8.88
N VAL A 111 6.80 -7.68 -9.54
CA VAL A 111 7.71 -8.82 -9.57
C VAL A 111 9.09 -8.38 -9.11
N PHE A 112 9.57 -9.03 -8.06
CA PHE A 112 10.91 -8.88 -7.53
C PHE A 112 11.68 -10.17 -7.80
N THR A 113 12.85 -10.08 -8.43
CA THR A 113 13.66 -11.26 -8.79
C THR A 113 15.05 -11.14 -8.21
N ASP A 114 15.46 -12.11 -7.41
CA ASP A 114 16.86 -12.25 -7.01
C ASP A 114 17.65 -12.89 -8.15
N ARG A 115 18.63 -12.16 -8.67
CA ARG A 115 19.54 -12.61 -9.73
C ARG A 115 20.89 -13.06 -9.17
N GLY A 116 21.05 -13.08 -7.84
CA GLY A 116 22.29 -13.41 -7.16
C GLY A 116 23.32 -12.27 -7.09
N GLY A 117 22.97 -11.06 -7.53
CA GLY A 117 23.81 -9.86 -7.44
C GLY A 117 23.53 -9.04 -6.18
N ASP A 118 24.06 -7.82 -6.09
CA ASP A 118 23.86 -6.98 -4.89
C ASP A 118 22.42 -6.46 -4.73
N ARG A 119 21.70 -6.30 -5.85
CA ARG A 119 20.33 -5.78 -5.88
C ARG A 119 19.34 -6.78 -6.47
N ILE A 120 18.09 -6.64 -6.02
CA ILE A 120 16.93 -7.33 -6.57
C ILE A 120 16.45 -6.57 -7.82
N GLU A 121 16.17 -7.31 -8.89
CA GLU A 121 15.54 -6.79 -10.11
C GLU A 121 14.05 -6.55 -9.86
N ARG A 122 13.52 -5.42 -10.33
CA ARG A 122 12.16 -4.97 -10.01
C ARG A 122 11.38 -4.70 -11.28
N ALA A 123 10.24 -5.37 -11.42
CA ALA A 123 9.37 -5.20 -12.57
C ALA A 123 7.91 -4.94 -12.17
N VAL A 124 7.20 -4.20 -13.01
CA VAL A 124 5.74 -4.05 -12.93
C VAL A 124 5.14 -4.53 -14.25
N ILE A 125 4.27 -5.53 -14.16
CA ILE A 125 3.60 -6.17 -15.29
C ILE A 125 2.09 -6.00 -15.12
N GLY A 126 1.34 -5.88 -16.23
CA GLY A 126 -0.12 -5.99 -16.20
C GLY A 126 -0.84 -4.93 -15.37
N ARG A 127 -0.19 -3.79 -15.10
CA ARG A 127 -0.82 -2.65 -14.44
C ARG A 127 -1.97 -2.12 -15.28
N ARG A 128 -3.05 -1.72 -14.63
CA ARG A 128 -4.21 -1.12 -15.30
C ARG A 128 -3.95 0.35 -15.67
N TRP A 129 -4.47 0.76 -16.82
CA TRP A 129 -4.52 2.16 -17.26
C TRP A 129 -5.91 2.75 -17.04
N GLY A 130 -6.01 3.81 -16.24
CA GLY A 130 -7.25 4.52 -15.97
C GLY A 130 -8.26 3.78 -15.09
N ALA A 131 -9.08 4.56 -14.41
CA ALA A 131 -10.15 4.07 -13.55
C ALA A 131 -11.44 3.77 -14.35
N THR A 132 -11.63 4.38 -15.52
CA THR A 132 -12.69 4.00 -16.48
C THR A 132 -12.22 4.08 -17.93
N GLN A 133 -12.95 3.40 -18.82
CA GLN A 133 -12.76 3.45 -20.29
C GLN A 133 -12.94 4.85 -20.88
N ARG A 134 -13.66 5.71 -20.14
CA ARG A 134 -14.01 7.07 -20.55
C ARG A 134 -13.05 8.11 -19.97
N GLN A 135 -12.07 7.69 -19.17
CA GLN A 135 -11.07 8.61 -18.64
C GLN A 135 -10.19 9.11 -19.79
N ARG A 136 -10.39 10.38 -20.16
CA ARG A 136 -9.63 11.12 -21.19
C ARG A 136 -8.66 12.15 -20.59
N THR A 137 -8.58 12.25 -19.27
CA THR A 137 -7.69 13.15 -18.52
C THR A 137 -6.38 12.44 -18.16
N GLU A 138 -5.33 13.21 -17.80
CA GLU A 138 -4.07 12.65 -17.29
C GLU A 138 -4.33 11.60 -16.22
N ASP A 139 -3.81 10.40 -16.44
CA ASP A 139 -3.94 9.30 -15.50
C ASP A 139 -2.89 9.46 -14.40
N LYS A 140 -3.35 9.66 -13.16
CA LYS A 140 -2.45 9.67 -12.00
C LYS A 140 -1.78 8.30 -11.76
N SER A 141 -2.15 7.23 -12.47
CA SER A 141 -1.40 5.97 -12.49
C SER A 141 0.02 6.10 -13.12
N HIS A 142 0.33 7.20 -13.81
CA HIS A 142 1.68 7.58 -14.27
C HIS A 142 2.71 7.74 -13.13
N LEU A 143 2.31 7.59 -11.87
CA LEU A 143 3.23 7.67 -10.73
C LEU A 143 4.32 6.60 -10.78
N ILE A 144 4.04 5.36 -11.20
CA ILE A 144 5.02 4.26 -11.19
C ILE A 144 6.30 4.61 -11.98
N GLU A 145 6.16 5.26 -13.14
CA GLU A 145 7.28 5.72 -13.97
C GLU A 145 8.05 6.83 -13.26
N LYS A 146 7.34 7.78 -12.63
CA LYS A 146 7.92 8.90 -11.87
C LYS A 146 8.63 8.46 -10.58
N LEU A 147 8.26 7.31 -10.01
CA LEU A 147 8.92 6.79 -8.80
C LEU A 147 10.40 6.46 -9.05
N GLY A 148 10.75 6.01 -10.27
CA GLY A 148 12.13 5.66 -10.63
C GLY A 148 12.71 4.50 -9.82
N VAL A 149 11.86 3.63 -9.26
CA VAL A 149 12.28 2.51 -8.38
C VAL A 149 12.24 1.14 -9.06
N TYR A 150 11.63 1.06 -10.25
CA TYR A 150 11.46 -0.16 -11.04
C TYR A 150 12.40 -0.16 -12.24
N ASP A 151 12.99 -1.31 -12.53
CA ASP A 151 13.90 -1.51 -13.66
C ASP A 151 13.14 -1.78 -14.96
N ILE A 152 12.01 -2.46 -14.86
CA ILE A 152 11.20 -2.89 -16.00
C ILE A 152 9.74 -2.51 -15.75
N ILE A 153 9.15 -1.70 -16.62
CA ILE A 153 7.74 -1.35 -16.56
C ILE A 153 7.13 -1.73 -17.90
N HIS A 154 6.21 -2.70 -17.90
CA HIS A 154 5.49 -3.06 -19.11
C HIS A 154 4.38 -2.04 -19.43
N ASP A 155 3.97 -2.02 -20.69
CA ASP A 155 2.82 -1.25 -21.16
C ASP A 155 1.59 -1.58 -20.31
N PRO A 156 0.81 -0.56 -19.93
CA PRO A 156 -0.35 -0.78 -19.10
C PRO A 156 -1.49 -1.40 -19.92
N ILE A 157 -2.40 -2.07 -19.24
CA ILE A 157 -3.60 -2.65 -19.83
C ILE A 157 -4.72 -1.62 -19.76
N PHE A 158 -5.16 -1.18 -20.94
CA PHE A 158 -6.29 -0.29 -21.06
C PHE A 158 -7.57 -0.99 -20.64
N VAL A 159 -8.35 -0.32 -19.79
CA VAL A 159 -9.73 -0.72 -19.52
C VAL A 159 -10.50 -0.59 -20.84
N ALA A 160 -11.06 -1.68 -21.33
CA ALA A 160 -11.84 -1.71 -22.56
C ALA A 160 -13.06 -2.60 -22.38
N GLU A 161 -14.20 -2.21 -22.95
CA GLU A 161 -15.43 -3.00 -22.89
C GLU A 161 -15.21 -4.14 -23.88
N PRO A 162 -15.24 -5.40 -23.43
CA PRO A 162 -15.11 -6.50 -24.35
C PRO A 162 -16.39 -6.58 -25.18
N LEU A 163 -16.35 -6.13 -26.43
CA LEU A 163 -17.51 -6.08 -27.33
C LEU A 163 -18.14 -7.46 -27.62
N ALA A 164 -17.43 -8.56 -27.32
CA ALA A 164 -17.84 -9.92 -27.69
C ALA A 164 -17.36 -11.04 -26.73
N SER A 165 -16.79 -10.72 -25.56
CA SER A 165 -16.21 -11.73 -24.65
C SER A 165 -16.50 -11.41 -23.18
N PRO A 166 -16.62 -12.40 -22.28
CA PRO A 166 -16.72 -12.13 -20.84
C PRO A 166 -15.39 -11.72 -20.19
N LYS A 167 -14.28 -11.70 -20.96
CA LYS A 167 -12.94 -11.37 -20.43
C LYS A 167 -12.79 -9.87 -20.19
N THR A 168 -12.22 -9.54 -19.05
CA THR A 168 -11.92 -8.18 -18.59
C THR A 168 -10.43 -7.88 -18.64
N GLU A 169 -10.02 -6.64 -18.39
CA GLU A 169 -8.63 -6.25 -18.20
C GLU A 169 -7.91 -7.11 -17.15
N TYR A 170 -8.64 -7.60 -16.14
CA TYR A 170 -8.08 -8.45 -15.09
C TYR A 170 -7.67 -9.84 -15.58
N ASP A 171 -8.29 -10.34 -16.65
CA ASP A 171 -7.92 -11.61 -17.27
C ASP A 171 -6.63 -11.52 -18.09
N PHE A 172 -6.27 -10.31 -18.53
CA PHE A 172 -5.11 -10.07 -19.39
C PHE A 172 -3.85 -9.64 -18.63
N ARG A 173 -3.95 -9.32 -17.32
CA ARG A 173 -2.82 -8.79 -16.52
C ARG A 173 -1.64 -9.72 -16.33
N PHE A 174 -1.87 -11.03 -16.44
CA PHE A 174 -0.79 -11.99 -16.38
C PHE A 174 -0.14 -12.24 -17.74
N LYS A 175 -0.68 -11.69 -18.84
CA LYS A 175 -0.19 -11.94 -20.19
C LYS A 175 1.30 -11.59 -20.31
N GLY A 176 2.11 -12.58 -20.65
CA GLY A 176 3.55 -12.41 -20.83
C GLY A 176 4.37 -12.61 -19.55
N LEU A 177 3.71 -12.76 -18.39
CA LEU A 177 4.37 -13.12 -17.13
C LEU A 177 5.12 -14.44 -17.26
N LYS A 178 4.54 -15.44 -17.97
CA LYS A 178 5.22 -16.72 -18.18
C LYS A 178 6.59 -16.55 -18.82
N LYS A 179 6.68 -15.77 -19.90
CA LYS A 179 7.96 -15.52 -20.59
C LYS A 179 8.96 -14.80 -19.69
N PHE A 180 8.47 -13.87 -18.87
CA PHE A 180 9.28 -13.16 -17.88
C PHE A 180 9.87 -14.13 -16.85
N VAL A 181 9.04 -15.04 -16.32
CA VAL A 181 9.43 -16.08 -15.35
C VAL A 181 10.38 -17.10 -15.98
N GLU A 182 10.10 -17.55 -17.21
CA GLU A 182 10.93 -18.51 -17.94
C GLU A 182 12.35 -18.00 -18.19
N ALA A 183 12.52 -16.73 -18.50
CA ALA A 183 13.84 -16.12 -18.69
C ALA A 183 14.68 -16.08 -17.40
N ARG A 184 14.04 -16.25 -16.23
CA ARG A 184 14.67 -16.19 -14.91
C ARG A 184 14.78 -17.55 -14.22
N ASP A 185 13.92 -18.49 -14.59
CA ASP A 185 13.80 -19.86 -14.05
C ASP A 185 13.91 -19.94 -12.51
N PRO A 186 13.11 -19.17 -11.75
CA PRO A 186 13.16 -19.18 -10.28
C PRO A 186 12.76 -20.55 -9.72
N LYS A 187 13.45 -21.03 -8.67
CA LYS A 187 13.15 -22.30 -8.00
C LYS A 187 12.04 -22.16 -6.96
N GLN A 188 11.97 -21.02 -6.28
CA GLN A 188 10.86 -20.67 -5.38
C GLN A 188 10.23 -19.33 -5.75
N ILE A 189 8.89 -19.31 -5.89
CA ILE A 189 8.12 -18.14 -6.29
C ILE A 189 7.11 -17.82 -5.18
N ALA A 190 7.36 -16.75 -4.43
CA ALA A 190 6.45 -16.29 -3.39
C ALA A 190 5.28 -15.49 -3.97
N VAL A 191 4.05 -15.76 -3.53
CA VAL A 191 2.82 -15.06 -3.95
C VAL A 191 2.04 -14.56 -2.73
N ASN A 192 1.26 -13.49 -2.88
CA ASN A 192 0.51 -12.82 -1.80
C ASN A 192 -0.72 -13.59 -1.28
N PHE A 193 -0.53 -14.87 -0.91
CA PHE A 193 -1.44 -15.63 -0.03
C PHE A 193 -0.73 -16.04 1.27
N ARG A 194 -1.48 -16.52 2.27
CA ARG A 194 -0.97 -17.01 3.56
C ARG A 194 -1.24 -18.50 3.72
N ASP A 195 -0.29 -19.25 4.28
CA ASP A 195 -0.46 -20.69 4.57
C ASP A 195 -0.41 -20.96 6.08
N GLU A 196 0.63 -20.47 6.76
CA GLU A 196 0.92 -20.81 8.16
C GLU A 196 0.47 -19.72 9.15
N LEU A 197 0.65 -18.45 8.81
CA LEU A 197 0.41 -17.34 9.72
C LEU A 197 -1.09 -16.98 9.72
N GLY A 198 -1.74 -17.07 10.88
CA GLY A 198 -3.11 -16.58 11.09
C GLY A 198 -3.22 -15.04 11.07
N PRO A 199 -4.43 -14.47 10.90
CA PRO A 199 -4.63 -13.02 10.77
C PRO A 199 -3.91 -12.27 11.90
N TRP A 200 -3.09 -11.30 11.53
CA TRP A 200 -2.25 -10.56 12.48
C TRP A 200 -2.85 -9.17 12.68
N GLU A 201 -3.57 -8.97 13.78
CA GLU A 201 -4.30 -7.72 14.04
C GLU A 201 -3.38 -6.50 14.22
N THR A 202 -2.09 -6.72 14.50
CA THR A 202 -1.13 -5.65 14.78
C THR A 202 -0.28 -5.22 13.58
N THR A 203 -0.49 -5.81 12.40
CA THR A 203 0.30 -5.46 11.20
C THR A 203 -0.49 -4.49 10.33
N ARG A 204 0.25 -3.59 9.66
CA ARG A 204 -0.22 -2.79 8.53
C ARG A 204 -1.11 -3.65 7.63
N MET A 205 -2.11 -3.06 6.99
CA MET A 205 -3.25 -3.67 6.29
C MET A 205 -2.94 -4.64 5.12
N VAL A 206 -1.86 -5.42 5.18
CA VAL A 206 -1.54 -6.52 4.28
C VAL A 206 -2.47 -7.68 4.63
N ARG A 207 -3.63 -7.67 3.97
CA ARG A 207 -4.60 -8.75 4.07
C ARG A 207 -4.15 -9.92 3.19
N ASP A 208 -4.66 -11.11 3.49
CA ASP A 208 -4.48 -12.26 2.60
C ASP A 208 -5.03 -11.88 1.22
N GLY A 209 -4.14 -11.78 0.23
CA GLY A 209 -4.22 -10.69 -0.76
C GLY A 209 -4.53 -11.12 -2.19
N ILE A 210 -4.42 -12.41 -2.52
CA ILE A 210 -4.77 -12.92 -3.84
C ILE A 210 -6.16 -13.56 -3.83
N SER A 211 -7.04 -13.09 -4.72
CA SER A 211 -8.33 -13.75 -4.90
C SER A 211 -8.14 -15.13 -5.54
N TYR A 212 -9.00 -16.10 -5.21
CA TYR A 212 -8.93 -17.44 -5.81
C TYR A 212 -9.02 -17.42 -7.35
N THR A 213 -9.78 -16.48 -7.93
CA THR A 213 -9.83 -16.28 -9.39
C THR A 213 -8.47 -15.91 -9.93
N ASP A 214 -7.78 -14.98 -9.29
CA ASP A 214 -6.46 -14.51 -9.71
C ASP A 214 -5.40 -15.59 -9.56
N TYR A 215 -5.46 -16.35 -8.47
CA TYR A 215 -4.59 -17.50 -8.27
C TYR A 215 -4.76 -18.52 -9.40
N ARG A 216 -5.99 -18.86 -9.79
CA ARG A 216 -6.24 -19.79 -10.92
C ARG A 216 -5.73 -19.26 -12.26
N ILE A 217 -5.91 -17.97 -12.54
CA ILE A 217 -5.43 -17.37 -13.79
C ILE A 217 -3.89 -17.33 -13.80
N LEU A 218 -3.27 -16.98 -12.67
CA LEU A 218 -1.82 -17.02 -12.49
C LEU A 218 -1.26 -18.43 -12.74
N VAL A 219 -1.80 -19.45 -12.07
CA VAL A 219 -1.39 -20.85 -12.24
C VAL A 219 -1.51 -21.29 -13.70
N LYS A 220 -2.61 -20.91 -14.36
CA LYS A 220 -2.82 -21.20 -15.78
C LYS A 220 -1.78 -20.53 -16.68
N GLU A 221 -1.45 -19.26 -16.43
CA GLU A 221 -0.45 -18.53 -17.19
C GLU A 221 0.95 -19.11 -16.98
N LEU A 222 1.36 -19.35 -15.73
CA LEU A 222 2.68 -19.87 -15.40
C LEU A 222 2.91 -21.30 -15.90
N GLY A 223 1.87 -22.12 -15.91
CA GLY A 223 1.93 -23.54 -16.26
C GLY A 223 2.54 -24.40 -15.15
N GLU A 224 2.42 -25.72 -15.30
CA GLU A 224 2.70 -26.72 -14.25
C GLU A 224 4.11 -26.59 -13.63
N LYS A 225 5.14 -26.36 -14.44
CA LYS A 225 6.53 -26.23 -13.98
C LYS A 225 6.71 -25.15 -12.92
N TYR A 226 6.14 -23.97 -13.12
CA TYR A 226 6.31 -22.83 -12.20
C TYR A 226 5.17 -22.74 -11.18
N ALA A 227 3.97 -23.22 -11.53
CA ALA A 227 2.86 -23.33 -10.59
C ALA A 227 3.21 -24.25 -9.40
N SER A 228 3.96 -25.33 -9.64
CA SER A 228 4.45 -26.22 -8.57
C SER A 228 5.53 -25.61 -7.67
N ARG A 229 6.04 -24.42 -8.01
CA ARG A 229 7.05 -23.68 -7.25
C ARG A 229 6.46 -22.49 -6.47
N LEU A 230 5.13 -22.30 -6.54
CA LEU A 230 4.45 -21.25 -5.80
C LEU A 230 4.43 -21.57 -4.31
N VAL A 231 4.82 -20.59 -3.51
CA VAL A 231 4.79 -20.64 -2.04
C VAL A 231 4.18 -19.35 -1.50
N SER A 232 3.73 -19.35 -0.24
CA SER A 232 3.29 -18.14 0.42
C SER A 232 4.41 -17.09 0.54
N SER A 233 4.08 -15.81 0.36
CA SER A 233 4.97 -14.67 0.63
C SER A 233 4.86 -14.12 2.05
N GLU A 234 4.15 -14.81 2.95
CA GLU A 234 3.82 -14.30 4.28
C GLU A 234 5.04 -13.90 5.11
N TYR A 235 6.11 -14.71 5.11
CA TYR A 235 7.34 -14.38 5.83
C TYR A 235 8.17 -13.29 5.15
N VAL A 236 8.13 -13.19 3.82
CA VAL A 236 8.76 -12.09 3.07
C VAL A 236 8.08 -10.76 3.40
N ILE A 237 6.75 -10.75 3.39
CA ILE A 237 5.93 -9.58 3.75
C ILE A 237 6.15 -9.21 5.21
N MET A 238 6.17 -10.20 6.12
CA MET A 238 6.43 -9.96 7.53
C MET A 238 7.78 -9.28 7.73
N ASP A 239 8.86 -9.86 7.18
CA ASP A 239 10.21 -9.29 7.27
C ASP A 239 10.29 -7.90 6.63
N TYR A 240 9.55 -7.66 5.54
CA TYR A 240 9.44 -6.36 4.89
C TYR A 240 8.76 -5.31 5.80
N CYS A 241 7.65 -5.67 6.44
CA CYS A 241 6.86 -4.75 7.26
C CYS A 241 7.53 -4.43 8.61
N ILE A 242 8.17 -5.40 9.26
CA ILE A 242 8.75 -5.20 10.61
C ILE A 242 10.11 -4.51 10.60
N SER A 243 10.76 -4.38 9.44
CA SER A 243 12.13 -3.88 9.33
C SER A 243 12.16 -2.42 8.87
N PRO A 244 12.27 -1.43 9.77
CA PRO A 244 12.28 -0.03 9.37
C PRO A 244 13.60 0.35 8.70
N VAL A 245 13.54 1.34 7.80
CA VAL A 245 14.73 1.93 7.15
C VAL A 245 15.13 3.25 7.82
N PRO A 246 16.36 3.76 7.62
CA PRO A 246 16.82 4.98 8.30
C PRO A 246 15.85 6.18 8.16
N SER A 247 15.35 6.44 6.94
CA SER A 247 14.38 7.52 6.70
C SER A 247 13.05 7.30 7.42
N GLU A 248 12.58 6.06 7.52
CA GLU A 248 11.38 5.69 8.26
C GLU A 248 11.58 5.88 9.77
N VAL A 249 12.76 5.53 10.29
CA VAL A 249 13.10 5.76 11.70
C VAL A 249 13.15 7.26 12.03
N GLU A 250 13.69 8.08 11.14
CA GLU A 250 13.70 9.54 11.31
C GLU A 250 12.30 10.14 11.29
N LEU A 251 11.45 9.70 10.35
CA LEU A 251 10.05 10.07 10.30
C LEU A 251 9.32 9.69 11.59
N LEU A 252 9.49 8.45 12.06
CA LEU A 252 8.89 7.95 13.31
C LEU A 252 9.32 8.76 14.52
N LYS A 253 10.60 9.15 14.61
CA LYS A 253 11.10 10.03 15.68
C LYS A 253 10.44 11.41 15.63
N LYS A 254 10.27 11.98 14.44
CA LYS A 254 9.58 13.26 14.26
C LYS A 254 8.11 13.16 14.68
N MET A 255 7.39 12.14 14.19
CA MET A 255 6.00 11.88 14.56
C MET A 255 5.85 11.75 16.07
N ARG A 256 6.72 10.97 16.73
CA ARG A 256 6.69 10.81 18.18
C ARG A 256 6.94 12.11 18.93
N LYS A 257 7.86 12.95 18.44
CA LYS A 257 8.13 14.28 19.03
C LYS A 257 6.91 15.20 18.91
N ASP A 258 6.24 15.20 17.77
CA ASP A 258 5.06 16.03 17.52
C ASP A 258 3.87 15.55 18.37
N GLU A 259 3.65 14.23 18.44
CA GLU A 259 2.66 13.61 19.34
C GLU A 259 2.90 13.99 20.81
N LEU A 260 4.15 13.91 21.29
CA LEU A 260 4.49 14.28 22.67
C LEU A 260 4.21 15.76 22.97
N LYS A 261 4.31 16.66 21.99
CA LYS A 261 3.91 18.07 22.19
C LYS A 261 2.41 18.20 22.38
N LEU A 262 1.63 17.49 21.56
CA LEU A 262 0.17 17.46 21.65
C LEU A 262 -0.26 16.91 23.01
N VAL A 263 0.27 15.74 23.40
CA VAL A 263 0.04 15.14 24.71
C VAL A 263 0.37 16.13 25.82
N LYS A 264 1.55 16.75 25.82
CA LYS A 264 1.92 17.74 26.84
C LYS A 264 0.97 18.94 26.90
N LYS A 265 0.52 19.45 25.76
CA LYS A 265 -0.46 20.53 25.67
C LYS A 265 -1.78 20.09 26.31
N SER A 266 -2.34 18.97 25.87
CA SER A 266 -3.60 18.44 26.41
C SER A 266 -3.53 18.18 27.91
N PHE A 267 -2.43 17.59 28.40
CA PHE A 267 -2.26 17.34 29.83
C PHE A 267 -2.08 18.63 30.66
N ALA A 268 -1.51 19.70 30.10
CA ALA A 268 -1.38 20.98 30.79
C ALA A 268 -2.72 21.72 30.94
N GLU A 269 -3.71 21.41 30.10
CA GLU A 269 -5.06 21.99 30.15
C GLU A 269 -5.97 21.30 31.18
N ILE A 270 -5.58 20.12 31.68
CA ILE A 270 -6.33 19.36 32.69
C ILE A 270 -6.29 20.06 34.05
N LYS A 271 -7.47 20.31 34.62
CA LYS A 271 -7.65 20.78 35.98
C LYS A 271 -8.14 19.63 36.87
N PRO A 272 -7.35 19.16 37.86
CA PRO A 272 -7.74 18.04 38.71
C PRO A 272 -9.10 18.23 39.38
N GLY A 273 -9.95 17.22 39.31
CA GLY A 273 -11.31 17.23 39.88
C GLY A 273 -12.34 18.07 39.12
N ILE A 274 -11.94 18.75 38.02
CA ILE A 274 -12.81 19.60 37.21
C ILE A 274 -12.94 19.05 35.79
N THR A 275 -11.82 18.84 35.10
CA THR A 275 -11.82 18.42 33.69
C THR A 275 -12.30 16.98 33.56
N ARG A 276 -13.29 16.76 32.69
CA ARG A 276 -13.82 15.42 32.39
C ARG A 276 -13.18 14.84 31.12
N THR A 277 -13.17 13.51 31.00
CA THR A 277 -12.52 12.83 29.86
C THR A 277 -13.16 13.17 28.51
N ASP A 278 -14.46 13.45 28.47
CA ASP A 278 -15.21 13.89 27.28
C ASP A 278 -14.87 15.33 26.84
N GLU A 279 -14.29 16.13 27.72
CA GLU A 279 -13.80 17.50 27.42
C GLU A 279 -12.39 17.49 26.81
N LEU A 280 -11.71 16.33 26.81
CA LEU A 280 -10.37 16.15 26.25
C LEU A 280 -10.39 15.64 24.78
N GLY A 281 -11.54 15.73 24.11
CA GLY A 281 -11.73 15.33 22.72
C GLY A 281 -11.34 16.39 21.69
N GLU A 282 -10.70 15.93 20.61
CA GLU A 282 -10.22 16.62 19.40
C GLU A 282 -10.49 18.14 19.29
N THR A 283 -9.54 18.98 19.73
CA THR A 283 -9.57 20.43 19.45
C THR A 283 -9.21 20.80 17.99
N GLY A 284 -9.13 19.82 17.07
CA GLY A 284 -8.86 20.05 15.65
C GLY A 284 -7.45 20.57 15.32
N ASP A 285 -6.57 20.73 16.31
CA ASP A 285 -5.17 21.18 16.15
C ASP A 285 -4.22 20.02 15.77
N TYR A 286 -4.65 19.12 14.88
CA TYR A 286 -3.83 18.01 14.33
C TYR A 286 -3.23 18.35 12.95
#